data_AF-A0A415L2M6-F1
#
_entry.id   AF-A0A415L2M6-F1
#
_cell.length_a   1.000
_cell.length_b   1.000
_cell.length_c   1.000
_cell.angle_alpha   90.00
_cell.angle_beta   90.00
_cell.angle_gamma   90.00
#
_symmetry.space_group_name_H-M   'P 1'
#
loop_
_entity.id
_entity.type
_entity.pdbx_description
1 polymer ?
#
loop_
_entity_poly.entity_id
_entity_poly.type
_entity_poly.pdbx_seq_one_letter_code
_entity_poly.pdbx_strand_id
1 'polypeptide(L)'
;MFLRFGGDVYPSLEEKAANLLYFIIKDHPYTDGCKRIAASLFLEFLARNNALYKDGVKIISDGALVAITLMIAESRAEEKEIMVKLVMNFLAM
;
A
#
# COMPACT_ATOMS: atom_id res chain seq x y z
N MET A 1 1.36 11.68 -7.46
CA MET A 1 2.51 10.77 -7.65
C MET A 1 2.10 9.50 -8.42
N PHE A 2 1.33 9.64 -9.51
CA PHE A 2 0.86 8.47 -10.32
C PHE A 2 0.92 8.71 -11.83
N LEU A 3 1.28 9.91 -12.29
CA LEU A 3 1.35 10.25 -13.70
C LEU A 3 2.76 10.78 -14.00
N ARG A 4 3.41 10.17 -15.01
CA ARG A 4 4.54 10.78 -15.73
C ARG A 4 4.04 11.08 -17.14
N PHE A 5 4.59 12.12 -17.77
CA PHE A 5 4.30 12.53 -19.14
C PHE A 5 4.15 11.33 -20.09
N GLY A 6 2.91 10.97 -20.44
CA GLY A 6 2.60 9.99 -21.49
C GLY A 6 2.07 8.62 -21.09
N GLY A 7 1.88 8.29 -19.80
CA GLY A 7 1.26 6.99 -19.44
C GLY A 7 1.12 6.72 -17.94
N ASP A 8 0.22 5.80 -17.61
CA ASP A 8 0.03 5.28 -16.26
C ASP A 8 1.27 4.47 -15.87
N VAL A 9 1.98 4.88 -14.81
CA VAL A 9 3.24 4.24 -14.38
C VAL A 9 2.99 2.86 -13.77
N TYR A 10 1.77 2.65 -13.28
CA TYR A 10 1.34 1.43 -12.61
C TYR A 10 0.05 0.95 -13.27
N PRO A 11 0.09 -0.07 -14.14
CA PRO A 11 -1.07 -0.52 -14.90
C PRO A 11 -2.16 -1.13 -14.02
N SER A 12 -1.81 -1.70 -12.85
CA SER A 12 -2.76 -2.36 -11.96
C SER A 12 -3.10 -1.51 -10.73
N LEU A 13 -4.28 -1.74 -10.18
CA LEU A 13 -4.76 -1.04 -8.99
C LEU A 13 -3.96 -1.42 -7.74
N GLU A 14 -3.61 -2.69 -7.66
CA GLU A 14 -2.81 -3.29 -6.60
C GLU A 14 -1.41 -2.68 -6.58
N GLU A 15 -0.82 -2.47 -7.76
CA GLU A 15 0.49 -1.85 -7.87
C GLU A 15 0.46 -0.38 -7.44
N LYS A 16 -0.60 0.37 -7.81
CA LYS A 16 -0.83 1.73 -7.31
C LYS A 16 -0.99 1.75 -5.78
N ALA A 17 -1.79 0.84 -5.23
CA ALA A 17 -2.05 0.74 -3.79
C ALA A 17 -0.77 0.37 -3.01
N ALA A 18 0.00 -0.60 -3.52
CA ALA A 18 1.23 -1.08 -2.91
C ALA A 18 2.32 0.00 -2.90
N ASN A 19 2.51 0.70 -4.02
CA ASN A 19 3.46 1.80 -4.08
C ASN A 19 3.02 2.98 -3.20
N LEU A 20 1.73 3.31 -3.16
CA LEU A 20 1.19 4.34 -2.26
C LEU A 20 1.54 4.05 -0.80
N LEU A 21 1.26 2.83 -0.35
CA LEU A 21 1.56 2.39 1.02
C LEU A 21 3.07 2.47 1.30
N TYR A 22 3.89 1.99 0.37
CA TYR A 22 5.34 2.04 0.48
C TYR A 22 5.86 3.48 0.68
N PHE A 23 5.44 4.42 -0.19
CA PHE A 23 5.91 5.80 -0.13
C PHE A 23 5.47 6.53 1.12
N ILE A 24 4.19 6.40 1.53
CA ILE A 24 3.70 7.08 2.74
C ILE A 24 4.45 6.60 4.00
N ILE A 25 4.77 5.30 4.06
CA ILE A 25 5.52 4.75 5.19
C ILE A 25 6.99 5.16 5.11
N LYS A 26 7.65 5.06 3.95
CA LYS A 26 9.10 5.31 3.86
C LYS A 26 9.51 6.76 3.88
N ASP A 27 8.74 7.66 3.28
CA ASP A 27 9.12 9.08 3.25
C ASP A 27 8.97 9.77 4.61
N HIS A 28 8.45 9.07 5.63
CA HIS A 28 8.21 9.59 6.99
C HIS A 28 7.75 11.06 6.99
N PRO A 29 6.70 11.43 6.23
CA PRO A 29 6.35 12.83 6.05
C PRO A 29 5.86 13.51 7.34
N TYR A 30 5.62 12.76 8.43
CA TYR A 30 5.13 13.28 9.70
C TYR A 30 5.92 12.76 10.91
N THR A 31 6.14 13.65 11.87
CA THR A 31 7.06 13.49 13.00
C THR A 31 6.55 12.54 14.10
N ASP A 32 5.25 12.22 14.14
CA ASP A 32 4.69 11.13 14.96
C ASP A 32 3.25 10.78 14.51
N GLY A 33 2.92 9.49 14.35
CA GLY A 33 1.58 9.01 13.93
C GLY A 33 1.45 8.47 12.48
N CYS A 34 2.53 8.49 11.69
CA CYS A 34 2.56 8.11 10.27
C CYS A 34 1.91 6.75 9.94
N LYS A 35 2.07 5.74 10.80
CA LYS A 35 1.66 4.37 10.51
C LYS A 35 0.14 4.20 10.45
N ARG A 36 -0.61 4.92 11.29
CA ARG A 36 -2.09 4.89 11.29
C ARG A 36 -2.67 5.65 10.11
N ILE A 37 -2.09 6.81 9.79
CA ILE A 37 -2.52 7.63 8.64
C ILE A 37 -2.24 6.89 7.33
N ALA A 38 -1.08 6.22 7.21
CA ALA A 38 -0.75 5.38 6.05
C ALA A 38 -1.75 4.24 5.87
N ALA A 39 -2.05 3.51 6.94
CA ALA A 39 -3.03 2.43 6.93
C ALA A 39 -4.44 2.93 6.54
N SER A 40 -4.89 4.05 7.10
CA SER A 40 -6.19 4.66 6.76
C SER A 40 -6.26 5.11 5.29
N LEU A 41 -5.22 5.79 4.79
CA LEU A 41 -5.15 6.23 3.39
C LEU A 41 -5.13 5.04 2.41
N PHE A 42 -4.43 3.96 2.76
CA PHE A 42 -4.40 2.74 1.97
C PHE A 42 -5.77 2.06 1.92
N LEU A 43 -6.45 1.92 3.06
CA LEU A 43 -7.81 1.36 3.12
C LEU A 43 -8.81 2.24 2.35
N GLU A 44 -8.72 3.55 2.49
CA GLU A 44 -9.56 4.51 1.75
C GLU A 44 -9.31 4.42 0.24
N PHE A 45 -8.05 4.27 -0.20
CA PHE A 45 -7.71 4.07 -1.60
C PHE A 45 -8.35 2.79 -2.14
N LEU A 46 -8.27 1.67 -1.43
CA LEU A 46 -8.92 0.42 -1.82
C LEU A 46 -10.45 0.56 -1.83
N ALA A 47 -11.03 1.25 -0.85
CA ALA A 47 -12.47 1.45 -0.74
C ALA A 47 -13.02 2.27 -1.92
N ARG A 48 -12.35 3.38 -2.27
CA ARG A 48 -12.75 4.24 -3.40
C ARG A 48 -12.67 3.53 -4.75
N ASN A 49 -11.87 2.49 -4.84
CA ASN A 49 -11.68 1.71 -6.05
C ASN A 49 -12.43 0.37 -6.02
N ASN A 50 -13.36 0.16 -5.08
CA ASN A 50 -14.10 -1.09 -4.90
C ASN A 50 -13.22 -2.35 -4.76
N ALA A 51 -12.00 -2.19 -4.27
CA ALA A 51 -11.02 -3.26 -4.09
C ALA A 51 -10.86 -3.68 -2.62
N LEU A 52 -11.47 -2.95 -1.67
CA LEU A 52 -11.34 -3.27 -0.24
C LEU A 52 -12.09 -4.55 0.17
N TYR A 53 -13.17 -4.87 -0.53
CA TYR A 53 -14.02 -6.03 -0.25
C TYR A 53 -14.15 -6.89 -1.50
N LYS A 54 -13.95 -8.20 -1.33
CA LYS A 54 -14.16 -9.22 -2.35
C LYS A 54 -15.16 -10.22 -1.77
N ASP A 55 -16.29 -10.38 -2.45
CA ASP A 55 -17.40 -11.25 -2.01
C ASP A 55 -17.89 -10.97 -0.57
N GLY A 56 -17.89 -9.69 -0.16
CA GLY A 56 -18.30 -9.27 1.18
C GLY A 56 -17.25 -9.50 2.28
N VAL A 57 -16.08 -10.05 1.93
CA VAL A 57 -14.96 -10.25 2.84
C VAL A 57 -13.90 -9.17 2.59
N LYS A 58 -13.39 -8.58 3.67
CA LYS A 58 -12.29 -7.61 3.60
C LYS A 58 -11.03 -8.32 3.11
N ILE A 59 -10.42 -7.83 2.02
CA ILE A 59 -9.28 -8.51 1.37
C ILE A 59 -8.02 -8.55 2.24
N ILE A 60 -7.92 -7.61 3.19
CA ILE A 60 -6.77 -7.49 4.09
C ILE A 60 -7.26 -7.43 5.54
N SER A 61 -6.77 -8.36 6.37
CA SER A 61 -7.06 -8.34 7.80
C SER A 61 -6.28 -7.22 8.49
N ASP A 62 -6.78 -6.75 9.63
CA ASP A 62 -6.12 -5.67 10.38
C ASP A 62 -4.71 -6.09 10.85
N GLY A 63 -4.55 -7.37 11.21
CA GLY A 63 -3.25 -7.94 11.56
C GLY A 63 -2.27 -7.99 10.38
N ALA A 64 -2.73 -8.36 9.18
CA ALA A 64 -1.90 -8.35 7.98
C ALA A 64 -1.46 -6.92 7.62
N LEU A 65 -2.39 -5.95 7.72
CA LEU A 65 -2.09 -4.55 7.45
C LEU A 65 -1.02 -3.99 8.42
N VAL A 66 -1.12 -4.30 9.71
CA VAL A 66 -0.11 -3.92 10.70
C VAL A 66 1.24 -4.56 10.39
N ALA A 67 1.26 -5.87 10.10
CA ALA A 67 2.50 -6.59 9.79
C ALA A 67 3.21 -5.99 8.56
N ILE A 68 2.47 -5.76 7.47
CA ILE A 68 3.02 -5.15 6.24
C ILE A 68 3.55 -3.75 6.51
N THR A 69 2.82 -2.96 7.30
CA THR A 69 3.23 -1.59 7.64
C THR A 69 4.56 -1.57 8.39
N LEU A 70 4.76 -2.53 9.29
CA LEU A 70 6.02 -2.68 10.02
C LEU A 70 7.15 -3.20 9.12
N MET A 71 6.88 -4.20 8.29
CA MET A 71 7.87 -4.74 7.33
C MET A 71 8.38 -3.64 6.39
N ILE A 72 7.50 -2.80 5.84
CA ILE A 72 7.89 -1.67 4.99
C ILE A 72 8.68 -0.61 5.78
N ALA A 73 8.29 -0.35 7.03
CA ALA A 73 8.99 0.61 7.86
C ALA A 73 10.44 0.17 8.15
N GLU A 74 10.64 -1.12 8.42
CA GLU A 74 11.93 -1.74 8.74
C GLU A 74 12.78 -2.10 7.51
N SER A 75 12.16 -2.26 6.33
CA SER A 75 12.88 -2.63 5.10
C SER A 75 13.90 -1.58 4.68
N ARG A 76 14.95 -1.98 3.95
CA ARG A 76 15.85 -1.02 3.32
C ARG A 76 15.28 -0.50 1.99
N ALA A 77 15.82 0.61 1.49
CA ALA A 77 15.33 1.23 0.26
C ALA A 77 15.52 0.34 -0.98
N GLU A 78 16.54 -0.51 -0.98
CA GLU A 78 16.82 -1.48 -2.05
C GLU A 78 15.77 -2.59 -2.09
N GLU A 79 15.05 -2.84 -0.99
CA GLU A 79 14.04 -3.88 -0.85
C GLU A 79 12.65 -3.41 -1.31
N LYS A 80 12.55 -2.18 -1.84
CA LYS A 80 11.29 -1.59 -2.32
C LYS A 80 10.48 -2.54 -3.19
N GLU A 81 11.09 -3.09 -4.24
CA GLU A 81 10.37 -3.94 -5.18
C GLU A 81 9.82 -5.21 -4.54
N ILE A 82 10.57 -5.77 -3.58
CA ILE A 82 10.16 -6.96 -2.83
C ILE A 82 8.96 -6.61 -1.93
N MET A 83 9.03 -5.49 -1.22
CA MET A 83 7.94 -5.02 -0.35
C MET A 83 6.67 -4.71 -1.16
N VAL A 84 6.80 -4.03 -2.30
CA VAL A 84 5.66 -3.74 -3.19
C VAL A 84 5.04 -5.04 -3.71
N LYS A 85 5.83 -6.00 -4.18
CA LYS A 85 5.33 -7.32 -4.61
C LYS A 85 4.62 -8.08 -3.49
N LEU A 86 5.14 -7.98 -2.26
CA LEU A 86 4.53 -8.61 -1.10
C LEU A 86 3.13 -8.02 -0.85
N VAL A 87 2.96 -6.70 -0.87
CA VAL A 87 1.64 -6.07 -0.75
C VAL A 87 0.72 -6.47 -1.90
N MET A 88 1.21 -6.49 -3.15
CA MET A 88 0.41 -6.92 -4.30
C MET A 88 -0.09 -8.35 -4.15
N ASN A 89 0.73 -9.28 -3.63
CA ASN A 89 0.32 -10.66 -3.40
C ASN A 89 -0.82 -10.77 -2.37
N PHE A 90 -0.87 -9.89 -1.36
CA PHE A 90 -1.99 -9.83 -0.42
C PHE A 90 -3.27 -9.27 -1.05
N LEU A 91 -3.15 -8.40 -2.05
CA LEU A 91 -4.28 -7.79 -2.74
C LEU A 91 -4.84 -8.65 -3.88
N ALA A 92 -3.99 -9.45 -4.53
CA ALA A 92 -4.37 -10.31 -5.65
C ALA A 92 -5.07 -11.62 -5.24
N MET A 93 -5.17 -11.90 -3.93
CA MET A 93 -5.80 -13.10 -3.37
C MET A 93 -7.33 -13.03 -3.42
#